data_AF-A0A8T7EQS3-F1
#
_entry.id   AF-A0A8T7EQS3-F1
#
_cell.length_a   1.000
_cell.length_b   1.000
_cell.length_c   1.000
_cell.angle_alpha   90.00
_cell.angle_beta   90.00
_cell.angle_gamma   90.00
#
_symmetry.space_group_name_H-M   'P 1'
#
loop_
_entity.id
_entity.type
_entity.pdbx_description
1 polymer ?
#
loop_
_entity_poly.entity_id
_entity_poly.type
_entity_poly.pdbx_seq_one_letter_code
_entity_poly.pdbx_strand_id
1 'polypeptide(L)'
;MIGWATVVQAFNEIDFAILQIDRAPDGSPINPTSLNLPVINEAAGEVALGDSVYVFGYPSVGDGYLVVTQGSITSVENANLFDRRVPLWYRTDAEISPGNSGGLVVDINGRFLGLPTMVRSEERTLGRLGGILPFVAVETVLGAYAQGLIPDTVTVTLDNTSSTEICYIYIAPSNAADWGPDRLGNTGTVPPGATFTIDIEPGIYDMLLQDCSATALANLRERDFTASSHVRYPADETQQTANQSLSIKITNIEYDVAANDTGDLGFKIHTEIQAVGYRDQEIRVAVFYLNNDGSAIPCENMTEDECDPAGGLTVQSVLTPSFDDTIWDDYWFWIPYIGLPDSFTGMVNFQVVANVGPNDGTTLSNPSSPSPVTISLGSGGPTPTSDSEFSITITRMEFDVGGDRSSEEGIKTYVNFEATGYRGVPVRVALFFFWADGTPIPCGSDSYYCDPGGGLTVQEVVTPTYDSSAWTDYWMHVPYSLPRGLSGTQRAYVVANIGPDGSGTLNNPSGGFNFGACTTRRQDSHACERGG
;
A
#
# COMPACT_ATOMS: atom_id res chain seq x y z
N MET A 1 25.10 -5.96 27.29
CA MET A 1 25.28 -5.05 28.44
C MET A 1 24.23 -3.96 28.27
N ILE A 2 23.17 -3.93 29.08
CA ILE A 2 22.12 -2.91 28.98
C ILE A 2 22.46 -1.84 30.03
N GLY A 3 23.06 -0.74 29.60
CA GLY A 3 23.37 0.41 30.46
C GLY A 3 22.22 1.40 30.54
N TRP A 4 22.38 2.46 31.34
CA TRP A 4 21.49 3.62 31.27
C TRP A 4 21.99 4.60 30.20
N ALA A 5 21.07 5.35 29.63
CA ALA A 5 21.36 6.41 28.68
C ALA A 5 20.69 7.71 29.09
N THR A 6 21.28 8.83 28.66
CA THR A 6 20.73 10.17 28.83
C THR A 6 20.39 10.75 27.46
N VAL A 7 19.30 11.51 27.36
CA VAL A 7 18.94 12.26 26.15
C VAL A 7 20.01 13.30 25.88
N VAL A 8 20.61 13.23 24.69
CA VAL A 8 21.57 14.22 24.21
C VAL A 8 20.82 15.36 23.54
N GLN A 9 19.88 15.01 22.65
CA GLN A 9 19.05 15.96 21.93
C GLN A 9 17.78 15.27 21.43
N ALA A 10 16.68 16.01 21.39
CA ALA A 10 15.43 15.59 20.74
C ALA A 10 15.09 16.58 19.62
N PHE A 11 14.52 16.06 18.55
CA PHE A 11 14.09 16.79 17.36
C PHE A 11 12.62 16.45 17.14
N ASN A 12 11.76 17.24 17.77
CA ASN A 12 10.32 16.99 17.77
C ASN A 12 9.70 17.21 16.38
N GLU A 13 10.39 17.91 15.48
CA GLU A 13 9.95 18.22 14.11
C GLU A 13 9.80 16.97 13.25
N ILE A 14 10.68 16.00 13.46
CA ILE A 14 10.76 14.76 12.69
C ILE A 14 10.66 13.53 13.60
N ASP A 15 10.21 13.71 14.84
CA ASP A 15 9.98 12.63 15.81
C ASP A 15 11.20 11.72 16.04
N PHE A 16 12.35 12.33 16.37
CA PHE A 16 13.61 11.61 16.59
C PHE A 16 14.39 12.15 17.79
N ALA A 17 15.12 11.27 18.49
CA ALA A 17 16.01 11.64 19.58
C ALA A 17 17.34 10.88 19.56
N ILE A 18 18.39 11.54 20.06
CA ILE A 18 19.71 10.95 20.30
C ILE A 18 19.87 10.67 21.79
N LEU A 19 20.29 9.45 22.11
CA LEU A 19 20.57 9.00 23.47
C LEU A 19 22.05 8.59 23.58
N GLN A 20 22.70 8.93 24.69
CA GLN A 20 24.07 8.51 24.99
C GLN A 20 24.09 7.54 26.16
N ILE A 21 24.59 6.32 25.92
CA ILE A 21 24.90 5.38 27.01
C ILE A 21 26.02 5.98 27.85
N ASP A 22 25.74 6.21 29.14
CA ASP A 22 26.63 6.93 30.06
C ASP A 22 26.83 6.23 31.40
N ARG A 23 26.06 5.17 31.69
CA ARG A 23 26.15 4.42 32.95
C ARG A 23 25.93 2.92 32.75
N ALA A 24 26.58 2.12 33.59
CA ALA A 24 26.38 0.68 33.67
C ALA A 24 25.03 0.34 34.36
N PRO A 25 24.50 -0.89 34.24
CA PRO A 25 23.22 -1.25 34.88
C PRO A 25 23.14 -0.94 36.38
N ASP A 26 24.27 -0.95 37.09
CA ASP A 26 24.36 -0.61 38.52
C ASP A 26 24.40 0.91 38.81
N GLY A 27 24.28 1.74 37.77
CA GLY A 27 24.29 3.20 37.85
C GLY A 27 25.68 3.83 37.87
N SER A 28 26.75 3.04 37.85
CA SER A 28 28.12 3.58 37.80
C SER A 28 28.40 4.26 36.44
N PRO A 29 29.09 5.42 36.42
CA PRO A 29 29.36 6.13 35.18
C PRO A 29 30.32 5.34 34.29
N ILE A 30 30.04 5.36 32.99
CA ILE A 30 30.87 4.81 31.91
C ILE A 30 31.42 5.98 31.11
N ASN A 31 32.68 5.88 30.66
CA ASN A 31 33.19 6.81 29.65
C ASN A 31 32.64 6.42 28.26
N PRO A 32 31.75 7.22 27.65
CA PRO A 32 31.12 6.85 26.39
C PRO A 32 32.10 6.66 25.24
N THR A 33 33.20 7.42 25.24
CA THR A 33 34.24 7.35 24.19
C THR A 33 35.05 6.05 24.20
N SER A 34 34.93 5.27 25.27
CA SER A 34 35.63 3.98 25.43
C SER A 34 34.76 2.76 25.08
N LEU A 35 33.48 2.98 24.76
CA LEU A 35 32.55 1.93 24.40
C LEU A 35 32.84 1.43 22.98
N ASN A 36 33.27 0.18 22.85
CA ASN A 36 33.46 -0.48 21.56
C ASN A 36 32.23 -1.35 21.23
N LEU A 37 31.11 -0.70 20.94
CA LEU A 37 29.85 -1.36 20.59
C LEU A 37 29.77 -1.59 19.08
N PRO A 38 29.15 -2.70 18.62
CA PRO A 38 28.85 -2.86 17.20
C PRO A 38 27.89 -1.78 16.74
N VAL A 39 28.13 -1.24 15.55
CA VAL A 39 27.27 -0.25 14.89
C VAL A 39 26.71 -0.86 13.61
N ILE A 40 25.52 -0.41 13.23
CA ILE A 40 24.87 -0.81 11.97
C ILE A 40 25.28 0.20 10.91
N ASN A 41 25.68 -0.29 9.74
CA ASN A 41 26.04 0.58 8.62
C ASN A 41 24.77 1.04 7.89
N GLU A 42 24.82 2.24 7.37
CA GLU A 42 23.76 2.85 6.58
C GLU A 42 23.59 2.15 5.23
N ALA A 43 22.36 2.15 4.72
CA ALA A 43 22.08 1.77 3.36
C ALA A 43 22.65 2.83 2.40
N ALA A 44 23.24 2.35 1.31
CA ALA A 44 23.71 3.22 0.23
C ALA A 44 22.73 3.14 -0.94
N GLY A 45 22.31 4.30 -1.45
CA GLY A 45 21.39 4.43 -2.58
C GLY A 45 20.04 5.02 -2.18
N GLU A 46 19.25 5.40 -3.19
CA GLU A 46 17.87 5.81 -3.01
C GLU A 46 16.98 4.57 -2.78
N VAL A 47 16.00 4.70 -1.90
CA VAL A 47 15.00 3.67 -1.62
C VAL A 47 13.87 3.78 -2.63
N ALA A 48 13.49 2.67 -3.25
CA ALA A 48 12.45 2.61 -4.26
C ALA A 48 11.19 1.87 -3.76
N LEU A 49 10.07 2.09 -4.44
CA LEU A 49 8.86 1.33 -4.22
C LEU A 49 9.11 -0.17 -4.51
N GLY A 50 8.54 -1.03 -3.66
CA GLY A 50 8.72 -2.48 -3.72
C GLY A 50 9.98 -3.01 -3.04
N ASP A 51 10.91 -2.13 -2.62
CA ASP A 51 12.10 -2.56 -1.88
C ASP A 51 11.71 -3.30 -0.60
N SER A 52 12.29 -4.49 -0.40
CA SER A 52 12.03 -5.30 0.79
C SER A 52 12.69 -4.69 2.03
N VAL A 53 11.91 -4.58 3.10
CA VAL A 53 12.37 -4.06 4.40
C VAL A 53 12.09 -5.04 5.53
N TYR A 54 12.96 -4.98 6.53
CA TYR A 54 12.82 -5.73 7.78
C TYR A 54 12.80 -4.74 8.94
N VAL A 55 11.75 -4.81 9.76
CA VAL A 55 11.57 -3.95 10.93
C VAL A 55 11.86 -4.75 12.19
N PHE A 56 12.76 -4.23 13.00
CA PHE A 56 13.21 -4.79 14.25
C PHE A 56 12.74 -3.93 15.41
N GLY A 57 12.17 -4.55 16.44
CA GLY A 57 11.75 -3.84 17.64
C GLY A 57 11.39 -4.77 18.79
N TYR A 58 10.99 -4.18 19.92
CA TYR A 58 10.58 -4.90 21.12
C TYR A 58 9.12 -4.53 21.46
N PRO A 59 8.14 -4.93 20.63
CA PRO A 59 6.74 -4.62 20.88
C PRO A 59 6.27 -5.25 22.18
N SER A 60 5.28 -4.63 22.84
CA SER A 60 4.73 -5.11 24.11
C SER A 60 4.14 -6.53 24.04
N VAL A 61 3.63 -6.92 22.85
CA VAL A 61 3.13 -8.27 22.55
C VAL A 61 4.23 -9.32 22.42
N GLY A 62 5.49 -8.90 22.28
CA GLY A 62 6.64 -9.78 22.14
C GLY A 62 7.20 -10.31 23.46
N ASP A 63 6.55 -10.08 24.61
CA ASP A 63 6.99 -10.50 25.95
C ASP A 63 8.47 -10.13 26.27
N GLY A 64 8.95 -9.01 25.72
CA GLY A 64 10.33 -8.54 25.90
C GLY A 64 11.37 -9.15 24.96
N TYR A 65 10.95 -9.94 23.96
CA TYR A 65 11.80 -10.45 22.89
C TYR A 65 11.85 -9.51 21.70
N LEU A 66 12.96 -9.59 20.95
CA LEU A 66 13.11 -8.92 19.66
C LEU A 66 12.14 -9.55 18.65
N VAL A 67 11.28 -8.74 18.07
CA VAL A 67 10.37 -9.11 16.99
C VAL A 67 10.90 -8.54 15.68
N VAL A 68 10.79 -9.36 14.63
CA VAL A 68 11.16 -8.99 13.26
C VAL A 68 9.92 -9.13 12.39
N THR A 69 9.51 -8.04 11.73
CA THR A 69 8.45 -8.04 10.73
C THR A 69 9.06 -7.71 9.37
N GLN A 70 8.49 -8.27 8.31
CA GLN A 70 8.94 -8.06 6.94
C GLN A 70 7.83 -7.39 6.14
N GLY A 71 8.22 -6.53 5.22
CA GLY A 71 7.33 -5.96 4.21
C GLY A 71 8.12 -5.37 3.05
N SER A 72 7.47 -4.47 2.33
CA SER A 72 7.99 -3.72 1.21
C SER A 72 7.70 -2.22 1.38
N ILE A 73 8.45 -1.36 0.68
CA ILE A 73 8.15 0.06 0.60
C ILE A 73 6.96 0.26 -0.34
N THR A 74 5.85 0.78 0.18
CA THR A 74 4.60 0.97 -0.57
C THR A 74 4.45 2.39 -1.11
N SER A 75 5.10 3.37 -0.46
CA SER A 75 5.10 4.78 -0.89
C SER A 75 6.31 5.53 -0.35
N VAL A 76 6.73 6.58 -1.05
CA VAL A 76 7.75 7.54 -0.60
C VAL A 76 7.14 8.95 -0.62
N GLU A 77 7.18 9.61 0.52
CA GLU A 77 6.77 11.01 0.71
C GLU A 77 8.02 11.84 0.93
N ASN A 78 8.28 12.80 0.05
CA ASN A 78 9.40 13.72 0.11
C ASN A 78 8.97 15.07 0.70
N ALA A 79 9.94 15.82 1.20
CA ALA A 79 9.75 17.19 1.61
C ALA A 79 11.01 18.01 1.32
N ASN A 80 10.86 19.34 1.28
CA ASN A 80 12.00 20.24 1.24
C ASN A 80 12.41 20.59 2.67
N LEU A 81 13.52 19.99 3.13
CA LEU A 81 14.15 20.32 4.41
C LEU A 81 15.40 21.16 4.15
N PHE A 82 15.44 22.40 4.67
CA PHE A 82 16.59 23.31 4.55
C PHE A 82 17.12 23.45 3.09
N ASP A 83 16.22 23.77 2.16
CA ASP A 83 16.48 23.89 0.72
C ASP A 83 16.97 22.58 0.04
N ARG A 84 16.76 21.43 0.68
CA ARG A 84 17.06 20.11 0.11
C ARG A 84 15.82 19.26 0.07
N ARG A 85 15.52 18.74 -1.13
CA ARG A 85 14.50 17.72 -1.30
C ARG A 85 15.03 16.38 -0.80
N VAL A 86 14.36 15.82 0.20
CA VAL A 86 14.74 14.54 0.82
C VAL A 86 13.49 13.69 1.08
N PRO A 87 13.61 12.36 1.05
CA PRO A 87 12.51 11.50 1.48
C PRO A 87 12.33 11.67 2.98
N LEU A 88 11.12 12.03 3.39
CA LEU A 88 10.78 12.31 4.79
C LEU A 88 9.93 11.21 5.41
N TRP A 89 9.16 10.48 4.61
CA TRP A 89 8.50 9.26 5.04
C TRP A 89 8.61 8.16 3.98
N TYR A 90 8.95 6.95 4.42
CA TYR A 90 8.61 5.75 3.67
C TYR A 90 7.39 5.09 4.30
N ARG A 91 6.45 4.66 3.47
CA ARG A 91 5.33 3.81 3.89
C ARG A 91 5.65 2.36 3.61
N THR A 92 5.18 1.47 4.46
CA THR A 92 5.39 0.02 4.31
C THR A 92 4.15 -0.77 4.70
N ASP A 93 3.99 -1.95 4.08
CA ASP A 93 3.03 -2.97 4.50
C ASP A 93 3.58 -3.88 5.63
N ALA A 94 4.83 -3.66 6.07
CA ALA A 94 5.38 -4.32 7.24
C ALA A 94 4.59 -3.90 8.49
N GLU A 95 4.29 -4.87 9.35
CA GLU A 95 3.57 -4.60 10.60
C GLU A 95 4.39 -3.67 11.50
N ILE A 96 3.82 -2.49 11.77
CA ILE A 96 4.29 -1.52 12.77
C ILE A 96 3.31 -1.51 13.94
N SER A 97 3.83 -1.63 15.16
CA SER A 97 3.01 -1.71 16.36
C SER A 97 3.71 -1.03 17.54
N PRO A 98 2.95 -0.60 18.56
CA PRO A 98 3.55 -0.01 19.75
C PRO A 98 4.68 -0.89 20.33
N GLY A 99 5.89 -0.33 20.32
CA GLY A 99 7.13 -0.93 20.82
C GLY A 99 8.09 -1.48 19.75
N ASN A 100 7.70 -1.50 18.47
CA ASN A 100 8.72 -1.43 17.41
C ASN A 100 9.04 0.00 16.96
N SER A 101 8.17 0.99 17.24
CA SER A 101 8.47 2.42 17.06
C SER A 101 9.76 2.86 17.75
N GLY A 102 10.60 3.62 17.05
CA GLY A 102 11.94 4.01 17.49
C GLY A 102 12.98 2.89 17.40
N GLY A 103 12.59 1.72 16.88
CA GLY A 103 13.47 0.59 16.61
C GLY A 103 14.31 0.78 15.34
N LEU A 104 14.47 -0.29 14.56
CA LEU A 104 15.40 -0.31 13.44
C LEU A 104 14.71 -0.86 12.18
N VAL A 105 14.79 -0.13 11.07
CA VAL A 105 14.47 -0.67 9.74
C VAL A 105 15.74 -0.88 8.93
N VAL A 106 15.86 -2.04 8.29
CA VAL A 106 16.97 -2.37 7.40
C VAL A 106 16.50 -2.91 6.05
N ASP A 107 17.36 -2.79 5.04
CA ASP A 107 17.19 -3.43 3.75
C ASP A 107 17.49 -4.94 3.79
N ILE A 108 17.35 -5.62 2.66
CA ILE A 108 17.69 -7.03 2.44
C ILE A 108 19.15 -7.38 2.83
N ASN A 109 20.06 -6.41 2.80
CA ASN A 109 21.46 -6.60 3.15
C ASN A 109 21.75 -6.31 4.63
N GLY A 110 20.73 -6.00 5.43
CA GLY A 110 20.88 -5.64 6.84
C GLY A 110 21.46 -4.24 7.07
N ARG A 111 21.35 -3.34 6.09
CA ARG A 111 21.83 -1.96 6.18
C ARG A 111 20.71 -1.02 6.64
N PHE A 112 21.04 -0.08 7.51
CA PHE A 112 20.08 0.82 8.15
C PHE A 112 19.42 1.77 7.14
N LEU A 113 18.08 1.74 7.13
CA LEU A 113 17.24 2.58 6.27
C LEU A 113 16.58 3.72 7.03
N GLY A 114 16.13 3.46 8.27
CA GLY A 114 15.36 4.44 9.01
C GLY A 114 14.73 3.89 10.29
N LEU A 115 14.00 4.76 10.97
CA LEU A 115 13.34 4.47 12.24
C LEU A 115 11.85 4.18 11.97
N PRO A 116 11.32 3.02 12.40
CA PRO A 116 9.88 2.81 12.32
C PRO A 116 9.17 3.81 13.24
N THR A 117 8.10 4.43 12.76
CA THR A 117 7.25 5.36 13.51
C THR A 117 5.77 5.10 13.20
N MET A 118 4.87 5.86 13.83
CA MET A 118 3.41 5.79 13.83
C MET A 118 2.73 5.03 12.67
N VAL A 119 1.67 4.28 13.01
CA VAL A 119 0.75 3.69 12.04
C VAL A 119 -0.31 4.73 11.68
N ARG A 120 -0.45 5.07 10.39
CA ARG A 120 -1.66 5.73 9.92
C ARG A 120 -2.71 4.65 9.65
N SER A 121 -3.82 4.70 10.38
CA SER A 121 -4.97 3.84 10.14
C SER A 121 -5.86 4.47 9.07
N GLU A 122 -6.09 3.76 7.98
CA GLU A 122 -7.06 4.18 6.97
C GLU A 122 -8.42 3.55 7.32
N GLU A 123 -9.41 4.37 7.70
CA GLU A 123 -10.71 3.86 8.20
C GLU A 123 -11.53 3.11 7.14
N ARG A 124 -11.23 3.29 5.85
CA ARG A 124 -11.99 2.71 4.72
C ARG A 124 -11.66 1.25 4.42
N THR A 125 -10.39 0.85 4.52
CA THR A 125 -9.90 -0.46 4.03
C THR A 125 -9.50 -1.42 5.15
N LEU A 126 -9.52 -0.98 6.42
CA LEU A 126 -8.90 -1.67 7.56
C LEU A 126 -7.40 -1.98 7.37
N GLY A 127 -6.77 -1.43 6.32
CA GLY A 127 -5.34 -1.54 6.05
C GLY A 127 -4.53 -0.65 6.99
N ARG A 128 -3.46 -1.19 7.56
CA ARG A 128 -2.53 -0.46 8.42
C ARG A 128 -1.22 -0.32 7.66
N LEU A 129 -0.91 0.89 7.20
CA LEU A 129 0.40 1.20 6.62
C LEU A 129 1.32 1.72 7.72
N GLY A 130 2.49 1.09 7.85
CA GLY A 130 3.55 1.51 8.75
C GLY A 130 4.32 2.70 8.19
N GLY A 131 4.71 3.63 9.06
CA GLY A 131 5.61 4.73 8.73
C GLY A 131 7.06 4.40 9.07
N ILE A 132 7.99 4.88 8.25
CA ILE A 132 9.43 4.82 8.49
C ILE A 132 9.99 6.23 8.29
N LEU A 133 10.62 6.79 9.31
CA LEU A 133 11.43 7.99 9.23
C LEU A 133 12.76 7.64 8.54
N PRO A 134 13.03 8.10 7.32
CA PRO A 134 14.27 7.79 6.61
C PRO A 134 15.48 8.34 7.33
N PHE A 135 16.56 7.56 7.42
CA PHE A 135 17.79 8.03 8.06
C PHE A 135 18.39 9.26 7.34
N VAL A 136 18.23 9.37 6.03
CA VAL A 136 18.66 10.55 5.26
C VAL A 136 17.95 11.85 5.70
N ALA A 137 16.70 11.78 6.17
CA ALA A 137 16.01 12.93 6.75
C ALA A 137 16.64 13.31 8.10
N VAL A 138 16.94 12.31 8.94
CA VAL A 138 17.64 12.50 10.21
C VAL A 138 19.01 13.15 9.99
N GLU A 139 19.80 12.66 9.02
CA GLU A 139 21.09 13.25 8.67
C GLU A 139 20.97 14.71 8.21
N THR A 140 19.92 15.01 7.44
CA THR A 140 19.68 16.37 6.95
C THR A 140 19.41 17.33 8.11
N VAL A 141 18.56 16.93 9.07
CA VAL A 141 18.28 17.72 10.28
C VAL A 141 19.53 17.85 11.16
N LEU A 142 20.27 16.77 11.37
CA LEU A 142 21.52 16.81 12.16
C LEU A 142 22.59 17.71 11.53
N GLY A 143 22.71 17.68 10.20
CA GLY A 143 23.61 18.57 9.47
C GLY A 143 23.23 20.04 9.62
N ALA A 144 21.93 20.35 9.56
CA ALA A 144 21.41 21.71 9.77
C ALA A 144 21.62 22.17 11.22
N TYR A 145 21.36 21.29 12.19
CA TYR A 145 21.62 21.55 13.62
C TYR A 145 23.09 21.86 13.89
N ALA A 146 24.01 21.04 13.37
CA ALA A 146 25.45 21.25 13.53
C ALA A 146 25.96 22.56 12.91
N GLN A 147 25.24 23.11 11.93
CA GLN A 147 25.53 24.40 11.28
C GLN A 147 24.87 25.59 11.99
N GLY A 148 24.09 25.35 13.04
CA GLY A 148 23.33 26.39 13.75
C GLY A 148 22.17 26.97 12.94
N LEU A 149 21.69 26.22 11.93
CA LEU A 149 20.53 26.62 11.11
C LEU A 149 19.20 26.35 11.84
N ILE A 150 19.22 25.43 12.81
CA ILE A 150 18.09 25.16 13.72
C ILE A 150 18.40 25.91 15.03
N PRO A 151 17.61 26.93 15.40
CA PRO A 151 17.85 27.68 16.63
C PRO A 151 17.54 26.81 17.86
N ASP A 152 18.27 26.98 18.96
CA ASP A 152 17.99 26.23 20.21
C ASP A 152 16.59 26.55 20.78
N THR A 153 16.08 27.75 20.47
CA THR A 153 14.73 28.19 20.84
C THR A 153 14.10 28.98 19.71
N VAL A 154 12.79 28.83 19.52
CA VAL A 154 11.97 29.69 18.68
C VAL A 154 11.05 30.55 19.53
N THR A 155 10.67 31.71 19.00
CA THR A 155 9.72 32.61 19.64
C THR A 155 8.34 32.45 19.03
N VAL A 156 7.37 32.02 19.84
CA VAL A 156 5.94 32.02 19.48
C VAL A 156 5.31 33.31 19.97
N THR A 157 4.75 34.09 19.05
CA THR A 157 4.06 35.36 19.35
C THR A 157 2.55 35.18 19.23
N LEU A 158 1.82 35.24 20.34
CA LEU A 158 0.37 35.22 20.37
C LEU A 158 -0.19 36.64 20.26
N ASP A 159 -0.92 36.94 19.20
CA ASP A 159 -1.65 38.19 19.00
C ASP A 159 -3.13 38.01 19.35
N ASN A 160 -3.61 38.66 20.41
CA ASN A 160 -5.04 38.66 20.74
C ASN A 160 -5.77 39.72 19.92
N THR A 161 -6.25 39.38 18.73
CA THR A 161 -7.07 40.26 17.88
C THR A 161 -8.56 40.19 18.23
N SER A 162 -8.94 39.30 19.16
CA SER A 162 -10.31 39.12 19.62
C SER A 162 -10.78 40.27 20.52
N SER A 163 -12.08 40.29 20.82
CA SER A 163 -12.67 41.14 21.86
C SER A 163 -12.64 40.53 23.27
N THR A 164 -12.08 39.33 23.42
CA THR A 164 -12.07 38.58 24.68
C THR A 164 -10.67 38.55 25.27
N GLU A 165 -10.57 38.71 26.59
CA GLU A 165 -9.32 38.61 27.33
C GLU A 165 -8.88 37.15 27.50
N ILE A 166 -7.62 36.87 27.19
CA ILE A 166 -7.01 35.54 27.39
C ILE A 166 -6.35 35.54 28.77
N CYS A 167 -6.78 34.64 29.64
CA CYS A 167 -6.33 34.58 31.03
C CYS A 167 -5.40 33.39 31.31
N TYR A 168 -5.44 32.34 30.49
CA TYR A 168 -4.55 31.19 30.61
C TYR A 168 -4.07 30.74 29.24
N ILE A 169 -2.78 30.41 29.16
CA ILE A 169 -2.12 29.88 27.96
C ILE A 169 -1.36 28.63 28.36
N TYR A 170 -1.73 27.50 27.79
CA TYR A 170 -0.98 26.26 27.91
C TYR A 170 -0.33 25.93 26.58
N ILE A 171 0.93 25.52 26.63
CA ILE A 171 1.67 25.05 25.46
C ILE A 171 2.50 23.84 25.89
N ALA A 172 2.28 22.71 25.22
CA ALA A 172 2.93 21.45 25.51
C ALA A 172 3.29 20.74 24.20
N PRO A 173 4.40 19.99 24.13
CA PRO A 173 4.69 19.16 22.96
C PRO A 173 3.45 18.31 22.62
N SER A 174 3.13 18.11 21.33
CA SER A 174 1.89 17.43 20.94
C SER A 174 1.82 15.96 21.38
N ASN A 175 2.96 15.35 21.71
CA ASN A 175 3.04 14.01 22.29
C ASN A 175 3.00 14.00 23.84
N ALA A 176 2.87 15.16 24.49
CA ALA A 176 2.85 15.26 25.94
C ALA A 176 1.54 14.70 26.51
N ALA A 177 1.65 13.95 27.61
CA ALA A 177 0.49 13.39 28.30
C ALA A 177 -0.32 14.44 29.08
N ASP A 178 0.27 15.60 29.36
CA ASP A 178 -0.36 16.71 30.06
C ASP A 178 0.02 18.07 29.45
N TRP A 179 -0.79 19.09 29.75
CA TRP A 179 -0.63 20.45 29.22
C TRP A 179 0.49 21.26 29.88
N GLY A 180 1.14 20.72 30.91
CA GLY A 180 2.09 21.47 31.72
C GLY A 180 1.48 22.66 32.47
N PRO A 181 2.32 23.57 32.99
CA PRO A 181 1.88 24.77 33.70
C PRO A 181 1.38 25.86 32.75
N ASP A 182 0.53 26.76 33.27
CA ASP A 182 0.18 28.00 32.58
C ASP A 182 1.44 28.84 32.29
N ARG A 183 1.51 29.36 31.06
CA ARG A 183 2.67 30.08 30.52
C ARG A 183 2.63 31.58 30.81
N LEU A 184 1.47 32.14 31.15
CA LEU A 184 1.36 33.54 31.55
C LEU A 184 1.93 33.75 32.96
N GLY A 185 1.70 32.82 33.89
CA GLY A 185 2.21 32.91 35.25
C GLY A 185 1.81 34.23 35.92
N ASN A 186 2.79 34.98 36.44
CA ASN A 186 2.52 36.28 37.09
C ASN A 186 2.48 37.48 36.12
N THR A 187 2.66 37.28 34.81
CA THR A 187 2.73 38.37 33.83
C THR A 187 1.37 39.00 33.52
N GLY A 188 0.27 38.40 33.99
CA GLY A 188 -1.09 38.90 33.88
C GLY A 188 -1.88 38.16 32.81
N THR A 189 -2.79 38.88 32.15
CA THR A 189 -3.65 38.40 31.07
C THR A 189 -3.17 38.97 29.74
N VAL A 190 -3.72 38.50 28.62
CA VAL A 190 -3.55 39.11 27.30
C VAL A 190 -4.87 39.79 26.90
N PRO A 191 -5.03 41.11 27.12
CA PRO A 191 -6.23 41.83 26.74
C PRO A 191 -6.44 41.89 25.21
N PRO A 192 -7.65 42.25 24.75
CA PRO A 192 -7.91 42.58 23.35
C PRO A 192 -6.89 43.57 22.78
N GLY A 193 -6.28 43.21 21.64
CA GLY A 193 -5.25 43.97 20.94
C GLY A 193 -3.82 43.82 21.48
N ALA A 194 -3.61 43.07 22.56
CA ALA A 194 -2.29 42.84 23.13
C ALA A 194 -1.60 41.61 22.52
N THR A 195 -0.29 41.51 22.75
CA THR A 195 0.55 40.40 22.29
C THR A 195 1.29 39.76 23.46
N PHE A 196 1.55 38.46 23.34
CA PHE A 196 2.34 37.68 24.29
C PHE A 196 3.38 36.86 23.54
N THR A 197 4.56 36.67 24.13
CA THR A 197 5.67 35.93 23.50
C THR A 197 6.16 34.84 24.42
N ILE A 198 6.46 33.68 23.85
CA ILE A 198 6.99 32.51 24.56
C ILE A 198 8.14 31.95 23.74
N ASP A 199 9.29 31.79 24.38
CA ASP A 199 10.38 31.01 23.80
C ASP A 199 10.20 29.53 24.18
N ILE A 200 10.25 28.66 23.18
CA ILE A 200 10.15 27.21 23.30
C ILE A 200 11.23 26.55 22.45
N GLU A 201 11.54 25.29 22.75
CA GLU A 201 12.33 24.49 21.82
C GLU A 201 11.58 24.35 20.49
N PRO A 202 12.30 24.31 19.35
CA PRO A 202 11.70 23.94 18.09
C PRO A 202 10.91 22.63 18.21
N GLY A 203 9.74 22.57 17.58
CA GLY A 203 8.96 21.34 17.58
C GLY A 203 7.47 21.52 17.32
N ILE A 204 6.74 20.42 17.51
CA ILE A 204 5.29 20.36 17.32
C ILE A 204 4.60 20.41 18.69
N TYR A 205 3.69 21.38 18.86
CA TYR A 205 3.05 21.68 20.13
C TYR A 205 1.53 21.79 20.03
N ASP A 206 0.85 21.34 21.07
CA ASP A 206 -0.53 21.68 21.32
C ASP A 206 -0.59 22.99 22.11
N MET A 207 -1.57 23.84 21.81
CA MET A 207 -1.78 25.12 22.48
C MET A 207 -3.25 25.35 22.86
N LEU A 208 -3.50 25.58 24.15
CA LEU A 208 -4.84 25.83 24.70
C LEU A 208 -4.90 27.25 25.26
N LEU A 209 -5.88 28.02 24.76
CA LEU A 209 -6.20 29.36 25.24
C LEU A 209 -7.49 29.30 26.06
N GLN A 210 -7.52 29.97 27.22
CA GLN A 210 -8.73 30.06 28.03
C GLN A 210 -9.03 31.48 28.49
N ASP A 211 -10.32 31.75 28.71
CA ASP A 211 -10.78 32.98 29.35
C ASP A 211 -10.57 32.92 30.88
N CYS A 212 -10.96 33.99 31.56
CA CYS A 212 -10.76 34.14 32.99
C CYS A 212 -11.68 33.23 33.85
N SER A 213 -12.67 32.58 33.22
CA SER A 213 -13.52 31.56 33.83
C SER A 213 -13.02 30.14 33.53
N ALA A 214 -11.82 30.00 32.95
CA ALA A 214 -11.23 28.74 32.46
C ALA A 214 -12.03 28.05 31.35
N THR A 215 -12.83 28.82 30.60
CA THR A 215 -13.51 28.32 29.39
C THR A 215 -12.52 28.32 28.23
N ALA A 216 -12.46 27.22 27.46
CA ALA A 216 -11.60 27.14 26.28
C ALA A 216 -12.03 28.15 25.20
N LEU A 217 -11.11 29.03 24.82
CA LEU A 217 -11.23 30.02 23.76
C LEU A 217 -10.72 29.48 22.42
N ALA A 218 -9.62 28.72 22.46
CA ALA A 218 -9.07 27.97 21.33
C ALA A 218 -8.34 26.73 21.85
N ASN A 219 -8.48 25.61 21.15
CA ASN A 219 -7.73 24.38 21.39
C ASN A 219 -7.03 24.01 20.09
N LEU A 220 -5.80 24.49 19.93
CA LEU A 220 -4.97 24.28 18.76
C LEU A 220 -4.14 23.03 18.98
N ARG A 221 -4.14 22.13 18.00
CA ARG A 221 -3.39 20.88 18.05
C ARG A 221 -2.30 20.87 16.99
N GLU A 222 -1.22 20.17 17.28
CA GLU A 222 -0.14 19.85 16.33
C GLU A 222 0.45 21.09 15.63
N ARG A 223 0.58 22.20 16.35
CA ARG A 223 1.12 23.45 15.81
C ARG A 223 2.62 23.34 15.59
N ASP A 224 3.04 23.65 14.37
CA ASP A 224 4.44 23.74 14.00
C ASP A 224 5.08 25.02 14.57
N PHE A 225 6.03 24.82 15.48
CA PHE A 225 6.93 25.84 15.99
C PHE A 225 8.39 25.41 15.75
N THR A 226 8.71 24.90 14.57
CA THR A 226 10.09 24.66 14.10
C THR A 226 10.86 25.98 13.85
N ALA A 227 10.13 27.08 13.65
CA ALA A 227 10.65 28.43 13.48
C ALA A 227 9.80 29.46 14.27
N SER A 228 10.38 30.62 14.57
CA SER A 228 9.64 31.70 15.24
C SER A 228 8.41 32.11 14.43
N SER A 229 7.25 32.13 15.07
CA SER A 229 5.97 32.27 14.38
C SER A 229 4.97 33.13 15.15
N HIS A 230 3.92 33.55 14.45
CA HIS A 230 2.80 34.29 15.03
C HIS A 230 1.54 33.41 15.07
N VAL A 231 0.88 33.38 16.21
CA VAL A 231 -0.44 32.80 16.42
C VAL A 231 -1.40 33.96 16.63
N ARG A 232 -2.38 34.15 15.73
CA ARG A 232 -3.44 35.15 15.94
C ARG A 232 -4.68 34.48 16.53
N TYR A 233 -5.30 35.12 17.52
CA TYR A 233 -6.57 34.68 18.10
C TYR A 233 -7.64 35.78 18.03
N PRO A 234 -8.82 35.51 17.43
CA PRO A 234 -9.15 34.29 16.69
C PRO A 234 -8.25 34.15 15.45
N ALA A 235 -8.11 32.93 14.95
CA ALA A 235 -7.37 32.70 13.72
C ALA A 235 -7.99 33.54 12.58
N ASP A 236 -7.17 34.33 11.89
CA ASP A 236 -7.57 34.93 10.62
C ASP A 236 -7.71 33.78 9.60
N GLU A 237 -8.94 33.32 9.36
CA GLU A 237 -9.25 32.37 8.27
C GLU A 237 -8.77 32.89 6.89
N THR A 238 -8.43 34.18 6.78
CA THR A 238 -8.05 34.87 5.55
C THR A 238 -6.55 35.00 5.29
N GLN A 239 -5.66 34.67 6.24
CA GLN A 239 -4.20 34.81 6.05
C GLN A 239 -3.46 33.49 5.81
N GLN A 240 -4.09 32.34 6.03
CA GLN A 240 -3.49 31.03 5.71
C GLN A 240 -3.41 30.81 4.18
N THR A 241 -4.25 31.49 3.40
CA THR A 241 -4.36 31.36 1.94
C THR A 241 -3.29 32.09 1.13
N ALA A 242 -2.50 32.99 1.73
CA ALA A 242 -1.54 33.83 0.97
C ALA A 242 -0.27 33.08 0.52
N ASN A 243 0.11 32.01 1.23
CA ASN A 243 1.26 31.15 0.90
C ASN A 243 0.85 29.70 0.62
N GLN A 244 -0.45 29.42 0.54
CA GLN A 244 -0.96 28.10 0.21
C GLN A 244 -0.89 27.87 -1.29
N SER A 245 -0.25 26.78 -1.71
CA SER A 245 -0.25 26.36 -3.11
C SER A 245 -0.37 24.86 -3.21
N LEU A 246 -1.26 24.39 -4.08
CA LEU A 246 -1.37 22.99 -4.47
C LEU A 246 -0.99 22.86 -5.93
N SER A 247 -0.22 21.83 -6.26
CA SER A 247 0.01 21.47 -7.65
C SER A 247 0.03 19.95 -7.81
N ILE A 248 -0.41 19.50 -8.98
CA ILE A 248 -0.42 18.09 -9.35
C ILE A 248 -0.03 17.95 -10.82
N LYS A 249 0.77 16.93 -11.13
CA LYS A 249 1.15 16.57 -12.49
C LYS A 249 1.05 15.07 -12.65
N ILE A 250 0.62 14.63 -13.82
CA ILE A 250 0.73 13.23 -14.22
C ILE A 250 2.14 13.04 -14.77
N THR A 251 2.90 12.13 -14.16
CA THR A 251 4.31 11.86 -14.51
C THR A 251 4.44 10.69 -15.46
N ASN A 252 3.61 9.67 -15.28
CA ASN A 252 3.58 8.46 -16.10
C ASN A 252 2.19 7.81 -16.09
N ILE A 253 1.88 7.04 -17.13
CA ILE A 253 0.71 6.16 -17.16
C ILE A 253 1.21 4.79 -17.61
N GLU A 254 1.08 3.81 -16.72
CA GLU A 254 1.33 2.41 -17.04
C GLU A 254 0.02 1.73 -17.42
N TYR A 255 0.12 0.85 -18.41
CA TYR A 255 -0.99 0.08 -18.95
C TYR A 255 -0.81 -1.38 -18.59
N ASP A 256 -1.92 -2.12 -18.54
CA ASP A 256 -1.91 -3.56 -18.27
C ASP A 256 -1.23 -3.89 -16.94
N VAL A 257 -1.49 -3.06 -15.92
CA VAL A 257 -0.99 -3.27 -14.56
C VAL A 257 -2.04 -3.99 -13.72
N ALA A 258 -1.66 -5.12 -13.12
CA ALA A 258 -2.56 -5.94 -12.32
C ALA A 258 -2.80 -5.30 -10.93
N ALA A 259 -4.02 -5.40 -10.43
CA ALA A 259 -4.32 -5.12 -9.03
C ALA A 259 -3.65 -6.16 -8.12
N ASN A 260 -3.12 -5.71 -6.98
CA ASN A 260 -2.37 -6.56 -6.03
C ASN A 260 -3.23 -7.67 -5.39
N ASP A 261 -4.56 -7.57 -5.45
CA ASP A 261 -5.53 -8.38 -4.73
C ASP A 261 -6.46 -9.21 -5.64
N THR A 262 -6.85 -8.71 -6.81
CA THR A 262 -7.77 -9.42 -7.73
C THR A 262 -7.11 -9.97 -9.00
N GLY A 263 -5.94 -9.46 -9.37
CA GLY A 263 -5.29 -9.79 -10.64
C GLY A 263 -5.96 -9.17 -11.88
N ASP A 264 -6.99 -8.34 -11.69
CA ASP A 264 -7.60 -7.56 -12.77
C ASP A 264 -6.60 -6.54 -13.31
N LEU A 265 -6.66 -6.30 -14.61
CA LEU A 265 -5.72 -5.41 -15.27
C LEU A 265 -6.36 -4.07 -15.57
N GLY A 266 -5.55 -3.03 -15.44
CA GLY A 266 -6.02 -1.66 -15.50
C GLY A 266 -4.91 -0.68 -15.81
N PHE A 267 -5.20 0.58 -15.51
CA PHE A 267 -4.26 1.68 -15.63
C PHE A 267 -3.66 1.98 -14.29
N LYS A 268 -2.37 2.29 -14.27
CA LYS A 268 -1.73 2.90 -13.11
C LYS A 268 -1.25 4.29 -13.52
N ILE A 269 -1.83 5.32 -12.90
CA ILE A 269 -1.59 6.72 -13.23
C ILE A 269 -0.71 7.29 -12.13
N HIS A 270 0.54 7.59 -12.47
CA HIS A 270 1.54 8.11 -11.55
C HIS A 270 1.46 9.64 -11.52
N THR A 271 1.51 10.20 -10.32
CA THR A 271 1.37 11.64 -10.10
C THR A 271 2.44 12.18 -9.16
N GLU A 272 2.91 13.38 -9.50
CA GLU A 272 3.67 14.24 -8.59
C GLU A 272 2.69 15.26 -7.99
N ILE A 273 2.53 15.25 -6.67
CA ILE A 273 1.64 16.16 -5.94
C ILE A 273 2.51 17.00 -5.01
N GLN A 274 2.35 18.32 -5.03
CA GLN A 274 3.00 19.22 -4.07
C GLN A 274 1.95 20.04 -3.34
N ALA A 275 2.07 20.09 -2.01
CA ALA A 275 1.21 20.86 -1.14
C ALA A 275 2.05 21.77 -0.23
N VAL A 276 1.91 23.08 -0.44
CA VAL A 276 2.57 24.12 0.35
C VAL A 276 1.54 24.82 1.23
N GLY A 277 1.80 24.93 2.54
CA GLY A 277 0.94 25.58 3.53
C GLY A 277 -0.33 24.80 3.92
N TYR A 278 -0.42 23.51 3.56
CA TYR A 278 -1.55 22.62 3.84
C TYR A 278 -1.28 21.58 4.94
N ARG A 279 -0.25 21.80 5.77
CA ARG A 279 0.08 20.92 6.88
C ARG A 279 -1.16 20.63 7.74
N ASP A 280 -1.39 19.34 8.02
CA ASP A 280 -2.48 18.79 8.82
C ASP A 280 -3.91 19.13 8.32
N GLN A 281 -4.01 19.72 7.14
CA GLN A 281 -5.27 19.97 6.45
C GLN A 281 -5.46 18.90 5.40
N GLU A 282 -6.58 18.19 5.49
CA GLU A 282 -6.94 17.24 4.45
C GLU A 282 -7.05 17.94 3.09
N ILE A 283 -6.34 17.41 2.11
CA ILE A 283 -6.45 17.73 0.71
C ILE A 283 -7.10 16.54 0.00
N ARG A 284 -7.89 16.83 -1.01
CA ARG A 284 -8.49 15.81 -1.87
C ARG A 284 -7.77 15.83 -3.21
N VAL A 285 -7.41 14.64 -3.67
CA VAL A 285 -6.81 14.40 -4.99
C VAL A 285 -7.72 13.46 -5.76
N ALA A 286 -7.92 13.75 -7.04
CA ALA A 286 -8.74 12.91 -7.90
C ALA A 286 -8.22 12.88 -9.32
N VAL A 287 -8.42 11.76 -10.01
CA VAL A 287 -8.16 11.61 -11.44
C VAL A 287 -9.49 11.46 -12.16
N PHE A 288 -9.76 12.39 -13.08
CA PHE A 288 -10.96 12.41 -13.91
C PHE A 288 -10.67 11.85 -15.30
N TYR A 289 -11.61 11.05 -15.80
CA TYR A 289 -11.53 10.41 -17.11
C TYR A 289 -12.48 11.15 -18.06
N LEU A 290 -11.93 11.77 -19.10
CA LEU A 290 -12.65 12.68 -19.98
C LEU A 290 -12.56 12.23 -21.43
N ASN A 291 -13.64 12.35 -22.18
CA ASN A 291 -13.60 12.26 -23.65
C ASN A 291 -12.71 13.37 -24.22
N ASN A 292 -12.28 13.22 -25.48
CA ASN A 292 -11.41 14.22 -26.14
C ASN A 292 -12.03 15.62 -26.29
N ASP A 293 -13.35 15.74 -26.13
CA ASP A 293 -14.07 17.02 -26.12
C ASP A 293 -14.16 17.65 -24.71
N GLY A 294 -13.60 17.00 -23.69
CA GLY A 294 -13.60 17.43 -22.29
C GLY A 294 -14.82 17.00 -21.49
N SER A 295 -15.77 16.28 -22.08
CA SER A 295 -16.91 15.72 -21.35
C SER A 295 -16.49 14.53 -20.47
N ALA A 296 -17.08 14.39 -19.28
CA ALA A 296 -16.77 13.28 -18.39
C ALA A 296 -17.18 11.93 -18.99
N ILE A 297 -16.33 10.92 -18.82
CA ILE A 297 -16.66 9.53 -19.15
C ILE A 297 -17.68 9.03 -18.12
N PRO A 298 -18.81 8.44 -18.54
CA PRO A 298 -19.83 7.95 -17.60
C PRO A 298 -19.31 6.86 -16.65
N CYS A 299 -19.70 6.94 -15.38
CA CYS A 299 -19.43 5.94 -14.37
C CYS A 299 -20.53 4.84 -14.36
N GLU A 300 -20.48 3.93 -15.33
CA GLU A 300 -21.52 2.91 -15.53
C GLU A 300 -21.21 1.57 -14.84
N ASN A 301 -19.91 1.25 -14.74
CA ASN A 301 -19.42 -0.09 -14.36
C ASN A 301 -18.68 -0.11 -13.01
N MET A 302 -18.71 1.00 -12.25
CA MET A 302 -18.02 1.14 -10.96
C MET A 302 -18.99 1.39 -9.82
N THR A 303 -18.48 1.40 -8.59
CA THR A 303 -19.27 1.71 -7.40
C THR A 303 -19.35 3.21 -7.14
N GLU A 304 -20.20 3.62 -6.20
CA GLU A 304 -20.43 5.04 -5.88
C GLU A 304 -19.13 5.78 -5.49
N ASP A 305 -18.13 5.08 -4.98
CA ASP A 305 -16.85 5.66 -4.56
C ASP A 305 -15.97 6.13 -5.73
N GLU A 306 -16.11 5.50 -6.90
CA GLU A 306 -15.39 5.83 -8.14
C GLU A 306 -16.24 6.64 -9.13
N CYS A 307 -17.36 7.18 -8.66
CA CYS A 307 -18.21 8.09 -9.41
C CYS A 307 -18.17 9.48 -8.77
N ASP A 308 -17.97 10.52 -9.56
CA ASP A 308 -18.19 11.88 -9.10
C ASP A 308 -19.70 12.15 -8.91
N PRO A 309 -20.11 13.19 -8.16
CA PRO A 309 -21.52 13.50 -7.94
C PRO A 309 -22.33 13.80 -9.21
N ALA A 310 -21.68 14.06 -10.33
CA ALA A 310 -22.30 14.29 -11.64
C ALA A 310 -22.39 12.99 -12.48
N GLY A 311 -21.91 11.85 -11.97
CA GLY A 311 -21.90 10.55 -12.64
C GLY A 311 -20.70 10.32 -13.57
N GLY A 312 -19.66 11.14 -13.46
CA GLY A 312 -18.39 10.96 -14.17
C GLY A 312 -17.47 9.97 -13.48
N LEU A 313 -16.73 9.19 -14.26
CA LEU A 313 -15.74 8.23 -13.76
C LEU A 313 -14.56 8.98 -13.12
N THR A 314 -14.23 8.61 -11.88
CA THR A 314 -13.14 9.23 -11.13
C THR A 314 -12.49 8.24 -10.17
N VAL A 315 -11.23 8.44 -9.84
CA VAL A 315 -10.60 7.76 -8.69
C VAL A 315 -10.04 8.85 -7.79
N GLN A 316 -10.39 8.81 -6.50
CA GLN A 316 -10.05 9.85 -5.55
C GLN A 316 -9.37 9.30 -4.29
N SER A 317 -8.60 10.16 -3.63
CA SER A 317 -8.01 9.88 -2.33
C SER A 317 -7.99 11.18 -1.50
N VAL A 318 -7.99 11.02 -0.19
CA VAL A 318 -7.76 12.12 0.76
C VAL A 318 -6.34 11.96 1.29
N LEU A 319 -5.54 13.02 1.18
CA LEU A 319 -4.18 13.08 1.71
C LEU A 319 -4.13 14.14 2.80
N THR A 320 -3.29 13.93 3.79
CA THR A 320 -3.05 14.92 4.85
C THR A 320 -1.56 15.22 4.87
N PRO A 321 -1.12 16.38 4.32
CA PRO A 321 0.28 16.79 4.31
C PRO A 321 0.83 16.83 5.72
N SER A 322 1.97 16.19 5.93
CA SER A 322 2.61 16.15 7.26
C SER A 322 3.46 17.41 7.54
N PHE A 323 3.77 18.19 6.49
CA PHE A 323 4.64 19.37 6.56
C PHE A 323 4.11 20.52 5.68
N ASP A 324 4.62 21.72 5.96
CA ASP A 324 4.28 22.92 5.22
C ASP A 324 4.74 22.90 3.76
N ASP A 325 5.71 22.09 3.35
CA ASP A 325 6.03 21.82 1.94
C ASP A 325 6.21 20.30 1.75
N THR A 326 5.09 19.64 1.43
CA THR A 326 5.02 18.19 1.25
C THR A 326 4.96 17.85 -0.24
N ILE A 327 5.77 16.87 -0.68
CA ILE A 327 5.84 16.41 -2.07
C ILE A 327 5.65 14.89 -2.12
N TRP A 328 4.65 14.42 -2.85
CA TRP A 328 4.53 13.02 -3.23
C TRP A 328 5.01 12.87 -4.67
N ASP A 329 6.14 12.22 -4.89
CA ASP A 329 6.78 12.14 -6.20
C ASP A 329 6.10 11.17 -7.16
N ASP A 330 5.52 10.13 -6.58
CA ASP A 330 4.98 8.98 -7.31
C ASP A 330 3.74 8.40 -6.61
N TYR A 331 2.79 9.29 -6.27
CA TYR A 331 1.49 8.84 -5.80
C TYR A 331 0.71 8.33 -6.99
N TRP A 332 0.22 7.09 -6.93
CA TRP A 332 -0.43 6.46 -8.06
C TRP A 332 -1.91 6.16 -7.79
N PHE A 333 -2.71 6.28 -8.85
CA PHE A 333 -4.10 5.87 -8.89
C PHE A 333 -4.23 4.66 -9.80
N TRP A 334 -5.12 3.74 -9.45
CA TRP A 334 -5.39 2.57 -10.28
C TRP A 334 -6.88 2.46 -10.60
N ILE A 335 -7.20 2.12 -11.84
CA ILE A 335 -8.57 1.81 -12.27
C ILE A 335 -8.56 0.59 -13.19
N PRO A 336 -9.46 -0.39 -13.01
CA PRO A 336 -9.53 -1.55 -13.89
C PRO A 336 -10.11 -1.17 -15.25
N TYR A 337 -9.75 -1.91 -16.31
CA TYR A 337 -10.38 -1.72 -17.61
C TYR A 337 -11.89 -1.99 -17.61
N ILE A 338 -12.35 -2.89 -16.72
CA ILE A 338 -13.79 -3.18 -16.57
C ILE A 338 -14.58 -1.97 -16.06
N GLY A 339 -13.91 -1.00 -15.43
CA GLY A 339 -14.55 0.24 -14.98
C GLY A 339 -14.89 1.22 -16.10
N LEU A 340 -14.38 1.00 -17.33
CA LEU A 340 -14.71 1.82 -18.48
C LEU A 340 -16.08 1.45 -19.07
N PRO A 341 -16.78 2.39 -19.74
CA PRO A 341 -18.10 2.11 -20.30
C PRO A 341 -18.10 0.96 -21.31
N ASP A 342 -19.15 0.14 -21.32
CA ASP A 342 -19.30 -1.00 -22.26
C ASP A 342 -19.31 -0.55 -23.74
N SER A 343 -19.64 0.72 -23.99
CA SER A 343 -19.60 1.32 -25.32
C SER A 343 -18.18 1.48 -25.89
N PHE A 344 -17.16 1.44 -25.03
CA PHE A 344 -15.77 1.59 -25.43
C PHE A 344 -15.28 0.30 -26.11
N THR A 345 -15.13 0.36 -27.43
CA THR A 345 -14.73 -0.78 -28.26
C THR A 345 -13.68 -0.37 -29.30
N GLY A 346 -12.79 -1.30 -29.63
CA GLY A 346 -11.66 -1.06 -30.52
C GLY A 346 -10.64 -0.08 -29.95
N MET A 347 -10.04 0.74 -30.82
CA MET A 347 -9.10 1.77 -30.41
C MET A 347 -9.87 2.95 -29.80
N VAL A 348 -9.70 3.17 -28.51
CA VAL A 348 -10.33 4.25 -27.77
C VAL A 348 -9.29 5.29 -27.39
N ASN A 349 -9.64 6.56 -27.61
CA ASN A 349 -8.83 7.70 -27.24
C ASN A 349 -9.62 8.57 -26.27
N PHE A 350 -9.04 8.82 -25.11
CA PHE A 350 -9.59 9.72 -24.11
C PHE A 350 -8.46 10.47 -23.41
N GLN A 351 -8.80 11.31 -22.44
CA GLN A 351 -7.85 12.09 -21.67
C GLN A 351 -8.06 11.85 -20.19
N VAL A 352 -6.97 11.87 -19.43
CA VAL A 352 -7.01 11.88 -17.97
C VAL A 352 -6.51 13.22 -17.45
N VAL A 353 -7.17 13.74 -16.42
CA VAL A 353 -6.80 14.98 -15.73
C VAL A 353 -6.79 14.69 -14.23
N ALA A 354 -5.61 14.83 -13.62
CA ALA A 354 -5.50 14.78 -12.17
C ALA A 354 -5.81 16.18 -11.61
N ASN A 355 -6.43 16.27 -10.44
CA ASN A 355 -6.78 17.56 -9.83
C ASN A 355 -6.63 17.46 -8.31
N VAL A 356 -6.26 18.57 -7.68
CA VAL A 356 -6.02 18.64 -6.24
C VAL A 356 -6.65 19.92 -5.66
N GLY A 357 -7.16 19.81 -4.44
CA GLY A 357 -7.83 20.90 -3.73
C GLY A 357 -7.98 20.62 -2.24
N PRO A 358 -8.41 21.61 -1.45
CA PRO A 358 -8.78 21.40 -0.05
C PRO A 358 -9.91 20.37 0.08
N ASN A 359 -9.93 19.59 1.16
CA ASN A 359 -11.03 18.68 1.46
C ASN A 359 -12.18 19.36 2.23
N ASP A 360 -12.65 20.50 1.76
CA ASP A 360 -13.67 21.34 2.40
C ASP A 360 -15.06 21.25 1.72
N GLY A 361 -15.21 20.32 0.77
CA GLY A 361 -16.42 20.16 -0.04
C GLY A 361 -16.51 21.13 -1.23
N THR A 362 -15.50 21.97 -1.46
CA THR A 362 -15.41 22.78 -2.67
C THR A 362 -14.91 21.96 -3.87
N THR A 363 -15.11 22.47 -5.08
CA THR A 363 -14.62 21.82 -6.32
C THR A 363 -13.10 21.92 -6.41
N LEU A 364 -12.45 20.82 -6.74
CA LEU A 364 -11.01 20.76 -7.00
C LEU A 364 -10.61 21.78 -8.09
N SER A 365 -9.59 22.58 -7.83
CA SER A 365 -9.30 23.80 -8.61
C SER A 365 -7.88 23.89 -9.17
N ASN A 366 -7.03 22.88 -8.96
CA ASN A 366 -5.66 22.83 -9.44
C ASN A 366 -5.45 21.60 -10.35
N PRO A 367 -5.97 21.62 -11.60
CA PRO A 367 -5.84 20.49 -12.51
C PRO A 367 -4.44 20.38 -13.12
N SER A 368 -4.02 19.16 -13.39
CA SER A 368 -2.86 18.84 -14.24
C SER A 368 -3.14 19.21 -15.70
N SER A 369 -2.10 19.21 -16.52
CA SER A 369 -2.30 19.16 -17.97
C SER A 369 -3.01 17.85 -18.37
N PRO A 370 -3.97 17.87 -19.31
CA PRO A 370 -4.59 16.65 -19.81
C PRO A 370 -3.55 15.71 -20.42
N SER A 371 -3.56 14.45 -20.01
CA SER A 371 -2.69 13.42 -20.58
C SER A 371 -3.51 12.49 -21.48
N PRO A 372 -3.13 12.35 -22.77
CA PRO A 372 -3.87 11.48 -23.68
C PRO A 372 -3.66 10.02 -23.31
N VAL A 373 -4.73 9.24 -23.40
CA VAL A 373 -4.73 7.80 -23.24
C VAL A 373 -5.27 7.17 -24.51
N THR A 374 -4.49 6.27 -25.09
CA THR A 374 -4.87 5.47 -26.25
C THR A 374 -4.76 4.01 -25.87
N ILE A 375 -5.88 3.30 -25.90
CA ILE A 375 -5.93 1.87 -25.59
C ILE A 375 -6.75 1.11 -26.61
N SER A 376 -6.47 -0.18 -26.74
CA SER A 376 -7.22 -1.09 -27.60
C SER A 376 -8.10 -2.01 -26.77
N LEU A 377 -9.36 -1.62 -26.63
CA LEU A 377 -10.39 -2.39 -25.96
C LEU A 377 -11.01 -3.36 -26.98
N GLY A 378 -11.14 -4.62 -26.63
CA GLY A 378 -11.70 -5.60 -27.56
C GLY A 378 -13.16 -5.25 -27.83
N SER A 379 -13.54 -5.00 -29.08
CA SER A 379 -14.95 -5.10 -29.48
C SER A 379 -15.44 -6.49 -29.10
N GLY A 380 -16.62 -6.60 -28.47
CA GLY A 380 -17.16 -7.87 -27.96
C GLY A 380 -16.75 -9.11 -28.78
N GLY A 381 -16.12 -10.07 -28.10
CA GLY A 381 -15.70 -11.40 -28.56
C GLY A 381 -15.22 -11.54 -30.02
N PRO A 382 -13.94 -11.82 -30.31
CA PRO A 382 -13.56 -12.27 -31.62
C PRO A 382 -14.30 -13.58 -31.91
N THR A 383 -14.93 -13.63 -33.09
CA THR A 383 -15.06 -14.92 -33.75
C THR A 383 -13.64 -15.34 -34.13
N PRO A 384 -13.19 -16.57 -33.80
CA PRO A 384 -11.81 -17.01 -34.06
C PRO A 384 -11.38 -16.74 -35.51
N THR A 385 -10.22 -16.13 -35.69
CA THR A 385 -9.62 -15.86 -37.02
C THR A 385 -8.70 -17.02 -37.42
N SER A 386 -8.10 -16.97 -38.62
CA SER A 386 -7.17 -18.01 -39.10
C SER A 386 -5.90 -18.18 -38.26
N ASP A 387 -5.65 -17.25 -37.33
CA ASP A 387 -4.44 -17.17 -36.51
C ASP A 387 -4.74 -17.50 -35.02
N SER A 388 -5.95 -17.98 -34.71
CA SER A 388 -6.32 -18.43 -33.37
C SER A 388 -5.63 -19.76 -33.02
N GLU A 389 -4.91 -19.78 -31.90
CA GLU A 389 -4.13 -20.93 -31.45
C GLU A 389 -4.30 -21.14 -29.94
N PHE A 390 -4.19 -22.40 -29.50
CA PHE A 390 -4.05 -22.71 -28.08
C PHE A 390 -2.72 -23.45 -27.88
N SER A 391 -2.15 -23.32 -26.69
CA SER A 391 -1.10 -24.23 -26.22
C SER A 391 -1.46 -24.69 -24.81
N ILE A 392 -1.17 -25.94 -24.46
CA ILE A 392 -1.32 -26.43 -23.10
C ILE A 392 -0.29 -27.51 -22.80
N THR A 393 0.34 -27.40 -21.63
CA THR A 393 1.36 -28.34 -21.16
C THR A 393 1.18 -28.58 -19.66
N ILE A 394 1.20 -29.84 -19.25
CA ILE A 394 1.28 -30.21 -17.84
C ILE A 394 2.72 -30.01 -17.38
N THR A 395 2.94 -29.12 -16.40
CA THR A 395 4.28 -28.81 -15.90
C THR A 395 4.72 -29.77 -14.80
N ARG A 396 3.83 -30.04 -13.85
CA ARG A 396 4.08 -30.95 -12.72
C ARG A 396 2.78 -31.44 -12.09
N MET A 397 2.91 -32.48 -11.26
CA MET A 397 1.82 -32.97 -10.41
C MET A 397 2.33 -33.10 -8.98
N GLU A 398 1.45 -32.79 -8.04
CA GLU A 398 1.60 -33.06 -6.62
C GLU A 398 0.55 -34.07 -6.18
N PHE A 399 0.91 -34.91 -5.22
CA PHE A 399 0.10 -35.98 -4.69
C PHE A 399 -0.12 -35.73 -3.19
N ASP A 400 -1.19 -36.30 -2.64
CA ASP A 400 -1.53 -36.20 -1.21
C ASP A 400 -1.70 -34.74 -0.73
N VAL A 401 -2.25 -33.90 -1.61
CA VAL A 401 -2.49 -32.47 -1.34
C VAL A 401 -3.99 -32.15 -1.38
N GLY A 402 -4.44 -31.33 -0.44
CA GLY A 402 -5.82 -30.83 -0.38
C GLY A 402 -6.07 -29.69 -1.38
N GLY A 403 -7.30 -29.60 -1.91
CA GLY A 403 -7.73 -28.52 -2.80
C GLY A 403 -8.43 -27.38 -2.05
N ASP A 404 -8.62 -26.24 -2.72
CA ASP A 404 -9.30 -25.08 -2.10
C ASP A 404 -10.79 -25.34 -1.83
N ARG A 405 -11.39 -26.26 -2.60
CA ARG A 405 -12.81 -26.65 -2.50
C ARG A 405 -13.03 -27.95 -1.73
N SER A 406 -11.97 -28.66 -1.36
CA SER A 406 -12.03 -29.91 -0.61
C SER A 406 -10.77 -30.09 0.23
N SER A 407 -10.93 -30.20 1.55
CA SER A 407 -9.85 -30.58 2.47
C SER A 407 -9.42 -32.05 2.29
N GLU A 408 -10.00 -32.78 1.34
CA GLU A 408 -9.63 -34.15 1.00
C GLU A 408 -8.34 -34.18 0.17
N GLU A 409 -7.41 -35.04 0.59
CA GLU A 409 -6.18 -35.31 -0.15
C GLU A 409 -6.48 -35.87 -1.55
N GLY A 410 -5.68 -35.44 -2.52
CA GLY A 410 -5.85 -35.82 -3.92
C GLY A 410 -4.65 -35.44 -4.77
N ILE A 411 -4.88 -35.39 -6.08
CA ILE A 411 -3.88 -35.06 -7.08
C ILE A 411 -4.07 -33.61 -7.51
N LYS A 412 -3.06 -32.75 -7.32
CA LYS A 412 -2.99 -31.43 -7.97
C LYS A 412 -2.16 -31.55 -9.23
N THR A 413 -2.73 -31.14 -10.35
CA THR A 413 -2.03 -31.09 -11.64
C THR A 413 -1.86 -29.65 -12.06
N TYR A 414 -0.62 -29.22 -12.26
CA TYR A 414 -0.26 -27.88 -12.70
C TYR A 414 -0.10 -27.88 -14.21
N VAL A 415 -0.74 -26.90 -14.84
CA VAL A 415 -0.72 -26.67 -16.28
C VAL A 415 -0.27 -25.25 -16.59
N ASN A 416 0.53 -25.14 -17.64
CA ASN A 416 0.76 -23.88 -18.34
C ASN A 416 -0.02 -23.94 -19.65
N PHE A 417 -0.79 -22.91 -19.95
CA PHE A 417 -1.53 -22.86 -21.21
C PHE A 417 -1.65 -21.44 -21.72
N GLU A 418 -1.78 -21.33 -23.04
CA GLU A 418 -1.95 -20.06 -23.74
C GLU A 418 -3.17 -20.14 -24.66
N ALA A 419 -3.86 -19.02 -24.78
CA ALA A 419 -4.97 -18.83 -25.69
C ALA A 419 -4.72 -17.57 -26.52
N THR A 420 -4.44 -17.76 -27.81
CA THR A 420 -4.21 -16.70 -28.78
C THR A 420 -5.41 -16.57 -29.72
N GLY A 421 -5.94 -15.36 -29.90
CA GLY A 421 -7.12 -15.05 -30.70
C GLY A 421 -8.47 -15.33 -30.02
N TYR A 422 -8.51 -15.49 -28.69
CA TYR A 422 -9.72 -15.86 -27.92
C TYR A 422 -10.14 -14.83 -26.85
N ARG A 423 -9.72 -13.57 -26.97
CA ARG A 423 -10.05 -12.49 -26.03
C ARG A 423 -11.56 -12.36 -25.76
N GLY A 424 -12.01 -12.52 -24.52
CA GLY A 424 -13.42 -12.41 -24.15
C GLY A 424 -14.29 -13.60 -24.57
N VAL A 425 -13.72 -14.62 -25.21
CA VAL A 425 -14.39 -15.90 -25.47
C VAL A 425 -14.09 -16.81 -24.29
N PRO A 426 -15.08 -17.31 -23.53
CA PRO A 426 -14.81 -18.28 -22.48
C PRO A 426 -14.08 -19.49 -23.05
N VAL A 427 -12.97 -19.87 -22.42
CA VAL A 427 -12.09 -20.99 -22.78
C VAL A 427 -12.16 -22.00 -21.66
N ARG A 428 -12.43 -23.25 -22.01
CA ARG A 428 -12.47 -24.37 -21.09
C ARG A 428 -11.13 -25.08 -21.10
N VAL A 429 -10.56 -25.27 -19.92
CA VAL A 429 -9.41 -26.13 -19.67
C VAL A 429 -9.90 -27.36 -18.94
N ALA A 430 -9.50 -28.54 -19.40
CA ALA A 430 -9.94 -29.80 -18.83
C ALA A 430 -8.77 -30.77 -18.69
N LEU A 431 -8.73 -31.49 -17.57
CA LEU A 431 -7.90 -32.68 -17.42
C LEU A 431 -8.76 -33.91 -17.61
N PHE A 432 -8.26 -34.87 -18.39
CA PHE A 432 -8.86 -36.19 -18.58
C PHE A 432 -7.90 -37.25 -18.10
N PHE A 433 -8.42 -38.20 -17.32
CA PHE A 433 -7.62 -39.25 -16.70
C PHE A 433 -7.90 -40.60 -17.37
N PHE A 434 -6.83 -41.30 -17.74
CA PHE A 434 -6.90 -42.58 -18.42
C PHE A 434 -6.05 -43.62 -17.72
N TRP A 435 -6.48 -44.87 -17.76
CA TRP A 435 -5.61 -46.00 -17.47
C TRP A 435 -4.53 -46.14 -18.53
N ALA A 436 -3.44 -46.84 -18.21
CA ALA A 436 -2.33 -47.03 -19.15
C ALA A 436 -2.70 -47.78 -20.45
N ASP A 437 -3.84 -48.46 -20.49
CA ASP A 437 -4.39 -49.09 -21.70
C ASP A 437 -5.23 -48.12 -22.57
N GLY A 438 -5.33 -46.85 -22.17
CA GLY A 438 -6.08 -45.79 -22.84
C GLY A 438 -7.57 -45.74 -22.50
N THR A 439 -8.05 -46.59 -21.60
CA THR A 439 -9.45 -46.53 -21.17
C THR A 439 -9.69 -45.37 -20.19
N PRO A 440 -10.78 -44.57 -20.35
CA PRO A 440 -11.08 -43.50 -19.42
C PRO A 440 -11.27 -44.03 -18.00
N ILE A 441 -10.68 -43.35 -17.03
CA ILE A 441 -10.90 -43.65 -15.63
C ILE A 441 -12.35 -43.31 -15.27
N PRO A 442 -13.14 -44.17 -14.61
CA PRO A 442 -14.53 -43.86 -14.29
C PRO A 442 -14.65 -42.72 -13.27
N CYS A 443 -15.51 -41.72 -13.52
CA CYS A 443 -15.74 -40.59 -12.61
C CYS A 443 -16.61 -40.94 -11.38
N GLY A 444 -17.29 -42.08 -11.38
CA GLY A 444 -18.23 -42.47 -10.32
C GLY A 444 -19.58 -41.78 -10.44
N SER A 445 -20.12 -41.27 -9.32
CA SER A 445 -21.47 -40.67 -9.25
C SER A 445 -21.46 -39.15 -9.08
N ASP A 446 -20.28 -38.53 -9.04
CA ASP A 446 -20.15 -37.09 -8.89
C ASP A 446 -20.18 -36.41 -10.25
N SER A 447 -21.30 -35.77 -10.57
CA SER A 447 -21.50 -35.11 -11.87
C SER A 447 -20.51 -33.99 -12.15
N TYR A 448 -19.83 -33.44 -11.14
CA TYR A 448 -18.84 -32.39 -11.34
C TYR A 448 -17.53 -32.94 -11.94
N TYR A 449 -17.15 -34.16 -11.57
CA TYR A 449 -15.93 -34.80 -12.07
C TYR A 449 -16.17 -35.75 -13.24
N CYS A 450 -17.37 -35.72 -13.83
CA CYS A 450 -17.77 -36.60 -14.92
C CYS A 450 -17.81 -35.84 -16.25
N ASP A 451 -17.10 -36.37 -17.24
CA ASP A 451 -17.36 -36.00 -18.63
C ASP A 451 -18.68 -36.62 -19.12
N PRO A 452 -19.24 -36.17 -20.26
CA PRO A 452 -20.48 -36.73 -20.82
C PRO A 452 -20.43 -38.24 -21.12
N GLY A 453 -19.25 -38.83 -21.26
CA GLY A 453 -19.01 -40.26 -21.46
C GLY A 453 -18.83 -41.07 -20.16
N GLY A 454 -18.86 -40.41 -18.99
CA GLY A 454 -18.65 -41.04 -17.69
C GLY A 454 -17.18 -41.22 -17.29
N GLY A 455 -16.26 -40.58 -18.03
CA GLY A 455 -14.84 -40.50 -17.71
C GLY A 455 -14.54 -39.44 -16.66
N LEU A 456 -13.49 -39.66 -15.87
CA LEU A 456 -13.01 -38.78 -14.82
C LEU A 456 -12.34 -37.56 -15.45
N THR A 457 -12.85 -36.38 -15.10
CA THR A 457 -12.36 -35.10 -15.57
C THR A 457 -12.43 -34.06 -14.46
N VAL A 458 -11.59 -33.03 -14.53
CA VAL A 458 -11.78 -31.77 -13.82
C VAL A 458 -11.66 -30.66 -14.85
N GLN A 459 -12.55 -29.67 -14.78
CA GLN A 459 -12.68 -28.65 -15.80
C GLN A 459 -12.87 -27.29 -15.16
N GLU A 460 -12.22 -26.28 -15.73
CA GLU A 460 -12.38 -24.89 -15.36
C GLU A 460 -12.62 -24.05 -16.62
N VAL A 461 -13.37 -22.97 -16.45
CA VAL A 461 -13.60 -21.99 -17.53
C VAL A 461 -12.86 -20.71 -17.16
N VAL A 462 -11.96 -20.31 -18.03
CA VAL A 462 -11.22 -19.06 -17.95
C VAL A 462 -11.54 -18.22 -19.18
N THR A 463 -11.68 -16.91 -19.02
CA THR A 463 -11.95 -16.03 -20.16
C THR A 463 -10.68 -15.24 -20.44
N PRO A 464 -9.98 -15.47 -21.58
CA PRO A 464 -8.81 -14.71 -21.96
C PRO A 464 -9.14 -13.22 -21.98
N THR A 465 -8.43 -12.41 -21.21
CA THR A 465 -8.67 -10.95 -21.18
C THR A 465 -7.90 -10.23 -22.29
N TYR A 466 -6.96 -10.92 -22.94
CA TYR A 466 -6.11 -10.46 -24.04
C TYR A 466 -6.17 -11.37 -25.27
N ASP A 467 -5.75 -10.82 -26.41
CA ASP A 467 -5.61 -11.56 -27.66
C ASP A 467 -4.58 -12.68 -27.55
N SER A 468 -3.55 -12.56 -26.71
CA SER A 468 -2.71 -13.69 -26.33
C SER A 468 -2.63 -13.71 -24.82
N SER A 469 -3.32 -14.66 -24.19
CA SER A 469 -3.36 -14.80 -22.73
C SER A 469 -2.62 -16.08 -22.33
N ALA A 470 -1.81 -16.01 -21.28
CA ALA A 470 -1.04 -17.13 -20.76
C ALA A 470 -1.34 -17.33 -19.27
N TRP A 471 -1.51 -18.57 -18.86
CA TRP A 471 -1.67 -18.97 -17.46
C TRP A 471 -0.52 -19.88 -17.10
N THR A 472 0.18 -19.56 -16.02
CA THR A 472 1.35 -20.29 -15.53
C THR A 472 1.08 -20.83 -14.13
N ASP A 473 1.53 -22.05 -13.86
CA ASP A 473 1.29 -22.77 -12.60
C ASP A 473 -0.20 -22.84 -12.19
N TYR A 474 -1.10 -22.82 -13.18
CA TYR A 474 -2.54 -22.99 -12.95
C TYR A 474 -2.80 -24.44 -12.56
N TRP A 475 -3.45 -24.68 -11.44
CA TRP A 475 -3.62 -26.04 -10.92
C TRP A 475 -5.08 -26.45 -10.78
N MET A 476 -5.35 -27.73 -11.06
CA MET A 476 -6.66 -28.35 -10.85
C MET A 476 -6.48 -29.57 -9.94
N HIS A 477 -7.46 -29.80 -9.06
CA HIS A 477 -7.42 -30.86 -8.05
C HIS A 477 -8.47 -31.93 -8.31
N VAL A 478 -8.09 -33.20 -8.11
CA VAL A 478 -9.00 -34.35 -8.09
C VAL A 478 -8.79 -35.14 -6.80
N PRO A 479 -9.82 -35.32 -5.95
CA PRO A 479 -9.69 -36.04 -4.68
C PRO A 479 -9.54 -37.55 -4.87
N TYR A 480 -8.86 -38.23 -3.94
CA TYR A 480 -8.69 -39.69 -3.99
C TYR A 480 -9.96 -40.52 -3.77
N SER A 481 -11.04 -39.91 -3.26
CA SER A 481 -12.36 -40.54 -3.28
C SER A 481 -12.84 -40.89 -4.69
N LEU A 482 -12.19 -40.36 -5.74
CA LEU A 482 -12.50 -40.63 -7.14
C LEU A 482 -11.27 -41.23 -7.86
N PRO A 483 -11.41 -42.39 -8.55
CA PRO A 483 -12.58 -43.28 -8.62
C PRO A 483 -12.80 -44.08 -7.34
N ARG A 484 -14.07 -44.29 -6.98
CA ARG A 484 -14.44 -45.20 -5.90
C ARG A 484 -14.13 -46.65 -6.27
N GLY A 485 -13.58 -47.41 -5.33
CA GLY A 485 -13.49 -48.87 -5.42
C GLY A 485 -12.23 -49.44 -6.10
N LEU A 486 -11.20 -48.62 -6.28
CA LEU A 486 -9.90 -49.11 -6.75
C LEU A 486 -9.20 -49.93 -5.67
N SER A 487 -8.53 -51.00 -6.07
CA SER A 487 -7.61 -51.78 -5.23
C SER A 487 -6.37 -52.16 -6.02
N GLY A 488 -5.20 -52.09 -5.36
CA GLY A 488 -3.91 -52.38 -5.98
C GLY A 488 -3.33 -51.23 -6.82
N THR A 489 -2.09 -51.44 -7.26
CA THR A 489 -1.31 -50.49 -8.07
C THR A 489 -1.79 -50.48 -9.52
N GLN A 490 -2.26 -49.34 -10.00
CA GLN A 490 -2.61 -49.13 -11.41
C GLN A 490 -1.78 -48.01 -12.01
N ARG A 491 -1.43 -48.13 -13.30
CA ARG A 491 -0.75 -47.08 -14.06
C ARG A 491 -1.78 -46.26 -14.81
N ALA A 492 -1.61 -44.95 -14.80
CA ALA A 492 -2.52 -44.02 -15.41
C ALA A 492 -1.75 -42.85 -16.03
N TYR A 493 -2.40 -42.10 -16.89
CA TYR A 493 -1.87 -40.86 -17.42
C TYR A 493 -2.97 -39.81 -17.48
N VAL A 494 -2.55 -38.55 -17.45
CA VAL A 494 -3.42 -37.40 -17.56
C VAL A 494 -3.14 -36.69 -18.88
N VAL A 495 -4.21 -36.21 -19.51
CA VAL A 495 -4.15 -35.36 -20.70
C VAL A 495 -4.85 -34.05 -20.37
N ALA A 496 -4.17 -32.94 -20.60
CA ALA A 496 -4.77 -31.63 -20.52
C ALA A 496 -5.25 -31.19 -21.90
N ASN A 497 -6.49 -30.71 -21.99
CA ASN A 497 -7.05 -30.13 -23.19
C ASN A 497 -7.53 -28.71 -22.91
N ILE A 498 -7.48 -27.89 -23.95
CA ILE A 498 -7.99 -26.53 -23.94
C ILE A 498 -8.81 -26.27 -25.21
N GLY A 499 -9.83 -25.44 -25.10
CA GLY A 499 -10.64 -25.03 -26.24
C GLY A 499 -11.74 -24.05 -25.86
N PRO A 500 -12.47 -23.49 -26.84
CA PRO A 500 -13.56 -22.55 -26.56
C PRO A 500 -14.69 -23.28 -25.82
N ASP A 501 -15.24 -22.63 -24.80
CA ASP A 501 -16.33 -23.20 -24.03
C ASP A 501 -17.59 -23.37 -24.89
N GLY A 502 -18.35 -24.46 -24.66
CA GLY A 502 -19.57 -24.78 -25.43
C GLY A 502 -19.35 -25.29 -26.86
N SER A 503 -18.11 -25.39 -27.35
CA SER A 503 -17.79 -25.86 -28.72
C SER A 503 -17.94 -27.37 -28.95
N GLY A 504 -18.19 -28.15 -27.89
CA GLY A 504 -18.39 -29.61 -27.96
C GLY A 504 -17.13 -30.43 -28.25
N THR A 505 -15.98 -29.81 -28.55
CA THR A 505 -14.71 -30.49 -28.81
C THR A 505 -13.52 -29.67 -28.29
N LEU A 506 -12.76 -30.20 -27.33
CA LEU A 506 -11.50 -29.60 -26.87
C LEU A 506 -10.36 -30.15 -27.74
N ASN A 507 -9.97 -29.41 -28.76
CA ASN A 507 -9.16 -29.92 -29.89
C ASN A 507 -7.65 -29.68 -29.79
N ASN A 508 -7.12 -29.30 -28.62
CA ASN A 508 -5.68 -29.08 -28.45
C ASN A 508 -5.12 -29.84 -27.23
N PRO A 509 -4.79 -31.13 -27.38
CA PRO A 509 -4.29 -31.96 -26.29
C PRO A 509 -2.80 -31.74 -26.04
N SER A 510 -2.40 -31.61 -24.77
CA SER A 510 -1.00 -31.73 -24.35
C SER A 510 -0.46 -33.13 -24.66
N GLY A 511 0.86 -33.28 -24.84
CA GLY A 511 1.49 -34.61 -24.79
C GLY A 511 1.20 -35.28 -23.44
N GLY A 512 0.66 -36.51 -23.44
CA GLY A 512 0.20 -37.19 -22.23
C GLY A 512 1.30 -37.33 -21.16
N PHE A 513 0.95 -37.02 -19.91
CA PHE A 513 1.87 -37.08 -18.77
C PHE A 513 1.60 -38.36 -17.96
N ASN A 514 2.55 -39.29 -17.93
CA ASN A 514 2.41 -40.56 -17.20
C ASN A 514 2.57 -40.37 -15.69
N PHE A 515 1.74 -41.06 -14.90
CA PHE A 515 1.95 -41.22 -13.45
C PHE A 515 1.79 -42.66 -12.98
N GLY A 516 2.55 -43.04 -11.96
CA GLY A 516 2.65 -44.41 -11.47
C GLY A 516 1.87 -44.64 -10.18
N ALA A 517 1.24 -45.81 -10.09
CA ALA A 517 0.84 -46.49 -8.85
C ALA A 517 0.12 -45.67 -7.77
N CYS A 518 -1.21 -45.51 -7.88
CA CYS A 518 -2.04 -45.20 -6.72
C CYS A 518 -2.37 -46.49 -5.97
N THR A 519 -2.06 -46.58 -4.67
CA THR A 519 -2.44 -47.72 -3.82
C THR A 519 -3.48 -47.33 -2.77
N THR A 520 -4.59 -48.06 -2.74
CA THR A 520 -5.49 -48.10 -1.57
C THR A 520 -5.12 -49.32 -0.72
N ARG A 521 -4.40 -49.13 0.39
CA ARG A 521 -4.48 -50.10 1.49
C ARG A 521 -5.38 -49.51 2.57
N ARG A 522 -6.32 -50.35 3.03
CA ARG A 522 -7.08 -50.09 4.25
C ARG A 522 -6.08 -49.83 5.39
N GLN A 523 -6.16 -48.64 5.97
CA GLN A 523 -5.37 -48.07 7.08
C GLN A 523 -4.18 -47.18 6.65
N ASP A 524 -4.51 -45.88 6.52
CA ASP A 524 -3.74 -44.70 6.96
C ASP A 524 -2.67 -44.04 6.07
N SER A 525 -2.66 -44.22 4.74
CA SER A 525 -1.98 -43.27 3.84
C SER A 525 -2.41 -43.47 2.38
N HIS A 526 -2.94 -42.42 1.74
CA HIS A 526 -2.95 -42.34 0.28
C HIS A 526 -1.52 -42.01 -0.18
N ALA A 527 -1.07 -42.64 -1.26
CA ALA A 527 0.21 -42.31 -1.90
C ALA A 527 0.09 -42.69 -3.37
N CYS A 528 0.23 -41.70 -4.25
CA CYS A 528 0.54 -41.91 -5.67
C CYS A 528 1.96 -41.37 -5.91
N GLU A 529 2.80 -42.11 -6.62
CA GLU A 529 4.19 -41.71 -6.87
C GLU A 529 4.42 -41.33 -8.34
N ARG A 530 5.42 -40.48 -8.61
CA ARG A 530 5.81 -40.12 -9.99
C ARG A 530 6.31 -41.37 -10.72
N GLY A 531 5.65 -41.76 -11.81
CA GLY A 531 6.11 -42.86 -12.66
C GLY A 531 7.30 -42.41 -13.51
N GLY A 532 8.39 -43.18 -13.49
CA GLY A 532 9.60 -42.92 -14.29
C GLY A 532 9.43 -43.12 -15.78
#